data_AF-A0A3Q9WNX9-F1
#
_entry.id   AF-A0A3Q9WNX9-F1
#
_cell.length_a   1.000
_cell.length_b   1.000
_cell.length_c   1.000
_cell.angle_alpha   90.00
_cell.angle_beta   90.00
_cell.angle_gamma   90.00
#
_symmetry.space_group_name_H-M   'P 1'
#
loop_
_entity.id
_entity.type
_entity.pdbx_description
1 polymer ?
#
loop_
_entity_poly.entity_id
_entity_poly.type
_entity_poly.pdbx_seq_one_letter_code
_entity_poly.pdbx_strand_id
1 'polypeptide(L)'
;MVCLFSPVVPAIRWAPYRVPVELLGDQQAACALSRARICPVQGHPCLSNVSPEDVVDAVLRLSSGISSLGSRRSIGRTDGRRTTRGNR
;
A
#
# COMPACT_ATOMS: atom_id res chain seq x y z
N MET A 1 6.44 -12.12 -1.17
CA MET A 1 7.04 -11.26 -0.14
C MET A 1 6.24 -9.97 -0.03
N VAL A 2 5.91 -9.53 1.19
CA VAL A 2 5.14 -8.29 1.44
C VAL A 2 6.07 -7.23 2.01
N CYS A 3 6.04 -6.02 1.45
CA CYS A 3 6.84 -4.88 1.89
C CYS A 3 5.97 -3.67 2.23
N LEU A 4 6.19 -3.09 3.41
CA LEU A 4 5.80 -1.71 3.69
C LEU A 4 6.91 -0.80 3.20
N PHE A 5 6.58 0.18 2.35
CA PHE A 5 7.60 0.95 1.66
C PHE A 5 7.29 2.45 1.61
N SER A 6 8.23 3.25 2.13
CA SER A 6 8.24 4.70 1.97
C SER A 6 8.76 5.08 0.57
N PRO A 7 7.99 5.81 -0.25
CA PRO A 7 8.29 6.01 -1.67
C PRO A 7 9.41 7.03 -1.95
N VAL A 8 10.23 7.39 -0.95
CA VAL A 8 11.33 8.38 -1.07
C VAL A 8 12.34 8.01 -2.16
N VAL A 9 12.39 6.74 -2.55
CA VAL A 9 13.10 6.19 -3.72
C VAL A 9 12.20 5.18 -4.43
N PRO A 10 12.41 4.88 -5.74
CA PRO A 10 11.61 3.87 -6.43
C PRO A 10 11.79 2.47 -5.83
N ALA A 11 10.68 1.77 -5.56
CA ALA A 11 10.69 0.41 -4.99
C ALA A 11 11.49 -0.60 -5.85
N ILE A 12 11.46 -0.44 -7.17
CA ILE A 12 12.19 -1.33 -8.10
C ILE A 12 13.70 -1.37 -7.88
N ARG A 13 14.28 -0.36 -7.22
CA ARG A 13 15.71 -0.33 -6.89
C ARG A 13 16.09 -1.20 -5.69
N TRP A 14 15.09 -1.63 -4.90
CA TRP A 14 15.26 -2.39 -3.66
C TRP A 14 14.48 -3.71 -3.66
N ALA A 15 13.54 -3.87 -4.59
CA ALA A 15 12.68 -5.03 -4.66
C ALA A 15 13.50 -6.32 -4.85
N PRO A 16 13.14 -7.42 -4.18
CA PRO A 16 13.73 -8.73 -4.43
C PRO A 16 13.66 -9.16 -5.89
N TYR A 17 14.72 -9.82 -6.37
CA TYR A 17 14.83 -10.19 -7.78
C TYR A 17 13.99 -11.42 -8.14
N ARG A 18 13.18 -11.31 -9.20
CA ARG A 18 12.39 -12.40 -9.82
C ARG A 18 11.45 -13.17 -8.88
N VAL A 19 11.01 -12.56 -7.78
CA VAL A 19 9.98 -13.14 -6.91
C VAL A 19 8.72 -12.29 -6.90
N PRO A 20 7.52 -12.87 -6.72
CA PRO A 20 6.29 -12.11 -6.51
C PRO A 20 6.37 -11.22 -5.27
N VAL A 21 6.13 -9.93 -5.47
CA VAL A 21 6.17 -8.90 -4.43
C VAL A 21 4.85 -8.14 -4.44
N GLU A 22 4.33 -7.90 -3.24
CA GLU A 22 3.23 -6.98 -3.01
C GLU A 22 3.71 -5.80 -2.17
N LEU A 23 3.49 -4.59 -2.69
CA LEU A 23 3.95 -3.34 -2.11
C LEU A 23 2.79 -2.62 -1.44
N LEU A 24 2.91 -2.35 -0.14
CA LEU A 24 1.91 -1.67 0.65
C LEU A 24 2.41 -0.26 1.04
N GLY A 25 1.46 0.69 1.04
CA GLY A 25 1.72 2.10 1.30
C GLY A 25 1.41 3.00 0.11
N ASP A 26 1.21 4.29 0.38
CA ASP A 26 0.89 5.27 -0.64
C ASP A 26 2.15 5.67 -1.42
N GLN A 27 2.23 5.19 -2.67
CA GLN A 27 3.34 5.45 -3.58
C GLN A 27 3.30 6.85 -4.21
N GLN A 28 2.25 7.63 -3.96
CA GLN A 28 2.04 8.99 -4.47
C GLN A 28 2.11 10.05 -3.35
N ALA A 29 2.42 9.65 -2.11
CA ALA A 29 2.59 10.58 -1.00
C ALA A 29 3.64 11.66 -1.32
N ALA A 30 3.51 12.86 -0.75
CA ALA A 30 4.38 13.99 -1.06
C ALA A 30 5.88 13.77 -0.73
N CYS A 31 6.22 12.73 0.02
CA CYS A 31 7.60 12.31 0.25
C CYS A 31 8.22 11.51 -0.92
N ALA A 32 7.45 11.13 -1.94
CA ALA A 32 7.90 10.29 -3.03
C ALA A 32 9.06 10.90 -3.81
N LEU A 33 10.05 10.07 -4.17
CA LEU A 33 11.25 10.42 -4.94
C LEU A 33 12.12 11.54 -4.35
N SER A 34 11.82 12.00 -3.12
CA SER A 34 12.53 13.09 -2.45
C SER A 34 13.93 12.69 -1.93
N ARG A 35 14.21 11.39 -1.80
CA ARG A 35 15.37 10.85 -1.06
C ARG A 35 15.47 11.33 0.40
N ALA A 36 14.38 11.81 0.98
CA ALA A 36 14.37 12.25 2.36
C ALA A 36 14.66 11.07 3.30
N ARG A 37 15.58 11.28 4.26
CA ARG A 37 15.89 10.28 5.30
C ARG A 37 14.85 10.28 6.43
N ILE A 38 14.19 11.42 6.63
CA ILE A 38 13.10 11.63 7.56
C ILE A 38 11.91 12.10 6.73
N CYS A 39 10.72 11.52 6.94
CA CYS A 39 9.55 11.91 6.16
C CYS A 39 9.24 13.40 6.40
N PRO A 40 9.15 14.23 5.34
CA PRO A 40 8.86 15.65 5.48
C PRO A 40 7.39 15.93 5.81
N VAL A 41 6.52 14.90 5.73
CA VAL A 41 5.09 15.02 5.99
C VAL A 41 4.76 14.41 7.34
N GLN A 42 4.12 15.21 8.20
CA GLN A 42 3.67 14.78 9.52
C GLN A 42 2.69 13.60 9.40
N GLY A 43 2.79 12.65 10.34
CA GLY A 43 1.88 11.51 10.41
C GLY A 43 2.13 10.39 9.40
N HIS A 44 3.23 10.45 8.65
CA HIS A 44 3.66 9.41 7.70
C HIS A 44 2.54 8.90 6.77
N PRO A 45 1.88 9.77 5.99
CA PRO A 45 0.78 9.36 5.09
C PRO A 45 1.19 8.28 4.08
N CYS A 46 2.49 8.15 3.78
CA CYS A 46 3.02 7.05 2.97
C CYS A 46 2.79 5.65 3.57
N LEU A 47 2.61 5.52 4.89
CA LEU A 47 2.49 4.25 5.60
C LEU A 47 1.31 4.20 6.57
N SER A 48 0.80 5.33 7.06
CA SER A 48 -0.21 5.36 8.12
C SER A 48 -1.58 4.84 7.72
N ASN A 49 -1.85 4.70 6.42
CA ASN A 49 -3.09 4.13 5.90
C ASN A 49 -2.99 2.63 5.60
N VAL A 50 -1.87 1.97 5.95
CA VAL A 50 -1.73 0.50 5.83
C VAL A 50 -2.17 -0.13 7.14
N SER A 51 -3.22 -0.95 7.10
CA SER A 51 -3.68 -1.66 8.28
C SER A 51 -3.06 -3.06 8.39
N PRO A 52 -3.08 -3.69 9.58
CA PRO A 52 -2.61 -5.06 9.74
C PRO A 52 -3.36 -6.07 8.85
N GLU A 53 -4.67 -5.88 8.66
CA GLU A 53 -5.47 -6.73 7.78
C GLU A 53 -5.04 -6.63 6.32
N ASP A 54 -4.64 -5.45 5.83
CA ASP A 54 -4.08 -5.31 4.48
C ASP A 54 -2.83 -6.17 4.26
N VAL A 55 -2.00 -6.29 5.31
CA VAL A 55 -0.78 -7.12 5.29
C VAL A 55 -1.14 -8.61 5.22
N VAL A 56 -2.09 -9.06 6.04
CA VAL A 56 -2.54 -10.46 6.04
C VAL A 56 -3.14 -10.82 4.68
N ASP A 57 -4.00 -9.96 4.15
CA ASP A 57 -4.63 -10.17 2.86
C ASP A 57 -3.59 -10.22 1.71
N ALA A 58 -2.55 -9.39 1.76
CA ALA A 58 -1.44 -9.43 0.80
C ALA A 58 -0.66 -10.75 0.88
N VAL A 59 -0.39 -11.24 2.10
CA VAL A 59 0.25 -12.55 2.28
C VAL A 59 -0.61 -13.67 1.69
N LEU A 60 -1.91 -13.67 1.98
CA LEU A 60 -2.84 -14.68 1.46
C LEU A 60 -2.91 -14.67 -0.07
N ARG A 61 -2.95 -13.48 -0.70
CA ARG A 61 -2.89 -13.36 -2.17
C ARG A 61 -1.62 -13.98 -2.73
N LEU A 62 -0.46 -13.64 -2.18
CA LEU A 62 0.81 -14.19 -2.64
C LEU A 62 0.94 -15.71 -2.41
N SER A 63 0.38 -16.22 -1.32
CA SER A 63 0.39 -17.66 -1.01
C SER A 63 -0.55 -18.48 -1.89
N SER A 64 -1.61 -17.86 -2.44
CA SER A 64 -2.58 -18.53 -3.31
C SER A 64 -2.07 -18.83 -4.74
N GLY A 65 -0.85 -18.40 -5.09
CA GLY A 65 -0.23 -18.67 -6.39
C GLY A 65 -0.79 -17.83 -7.54
N ILE A 66 -1.80 -16.99 -7.29
CA ILE A 66 -2.20 -15.93 -8.22
C ILE A 66 -1.09 -14.88 -8.21
N SER A 67 -0.20 -14.96 -9.19
CA SER A 67 0.79 -13.92 -9.44
C SER A 67 0.05 -12.61 -9.65
N SER A 68 0.14 -11.71 -8.69
CA SER A 68 -0.45 -10.37 -8.74
C SER A 68 0.27 -9.54 -9.81
N LEU A 69 -0.05 -9.82 -11.07
CA LEU A 69 0.21 -8.95 -12.19
C LEU A 69 -0.61 -7.68 -11.98
N GLY A 70 0.00 -6.69 -11.35
CA GLY A 70 -0.50 -5.32 -11.41
C GLY A 70 -0.51 -4.60 -10.09
N SER A 71 0.57 -3.87 -9.85
CA SER A 71 0.56 -2.52 -9.27
C SER A 71 -0.35 -1.53 -10.07
N ARG A 72 -1.51 -1.97 -10.57
CA ARG A 72 -2.48 -1.15 -11.32
C ARG A 72 -3.91 -1.45 -10.87
N ARG A 73 -4.21 -1.03 -9.65
CA ARG A 73 -5.38 -0.19 -9.36
C ARG A 73 -5.34 0.09 -7.87
N SER A 74 -5.17 1.37 -7.55
CA SER A 74 -5.69 2.00 -6.34
C SER A 74 -6.85 1.19 -5.76
N ILE A 75 -6.60 0.49 -4.66
CA ILE A 75 -7.65 0.16 -3.69
C ILE A 75 -7.89 1.45 -2.91
N GLY A 76 -8.36 2.47 -3.64
CA GLY A 76 -9.09 3.58 -3.06
C GLY A 76 -10.48 3.05 -2.77
N ARG A 77 -10.63 2.32 -1.66
CA ARG A 77 -11.96 2.14 -1.07
C ARG A 77 -12.38 3.51 -0.57
N THR A 78 -13.16 4.24 -1.36
CA THR A 78 -14.09 5.23 -0.82
C THR A 78 -15.09 4.47 0.05
N ASP A 79 -14.78 4.34 1.35
CA ASP A 79 -15.77 4.03 2.37
C ASP A 79 -16.65 5.28 2.54
N GLY A 80 -17.84 5.22 1.95
CA GLY A 80 -18.72 6.36 1.84
C GLY A 80 -20.16 5.96 1.54
N ARG A 81 -20.71 4.94 2.21
CA ARG A 81 -22.16 4.87 2.47
C ARG A 81 -22.54 3.85 3.53
N ARG A 82 -22.54 4.30 4.78
CA ARG A 82 -23.41 3.73 5.83
C ARG A 82 -24.83 4.21 5.54
N THR A 83 -25.64 3.37 4.92
CA THR A 83 -27.09 3.56 4.81
C THR A 83 -27.70 3.41 6.20
N THR A 84 -27.92 4.51 6.92
CA THR A 84 -28.79 4.48 8.10
C THR A 84 -30.22 4.33 7.63
N ARG A 85 -30.70 3.09 7.72
CA ARG A 85 -32.11 2.73 7.76
C ARG A 85 -32.74 3.46 8.95
N GLY A 86 -33.49 4.53 8.69
CA GLY A 86 -34.26 5.28 9.66
C GLY A 86 -35.73 5.27 9.26
N ASN A 87 -36.50 4.34 9.83
CA ASN A 87 -37.96 4.39 9.88
C ASN A 87 -38.39 5.68 10.58
N ARG A 88 -39.19 6.52 9.91
CA ARG A 88 -40.41 7.10 10.47
C ARG A 88 -41.31 7.65 9.36
#